data_AF-A0A3R7TMU3-F1
#
_entry.id   AF-A0A3R7TMU3-F1
#
_cell.length_a   1.000
_cell.length_b   1.000
_cell.length_c   1.000
_cell.angle_alpha   90.00
_cell.angle_beta   90.00
_cell.angle_gamma   90.00
#
_symmetry.space_group_name_H-M   'P 1'
#
loop_
_entity.id
_entity.type
_entity.pdbx_description
1 polymer ?
#
loop_
_entity_poly.entity_id
_entity_poly.type
_entity_poly.pdbx_seq_one_letter_code
_entity_poly.pdbx_strand_id
1 'polypeptide(L)'
;QAFEYYEAYAHLGLTLNSGIFGSTFFMLTGFHGAHVTIGTIMLIVMLGRAMKGHFTKTDCFGFEAAAWYWHFVDVVWLLLFVLVYVMGT
;
A
#
# COMPACT_ATOMS: atom_id res chain seq x y z
N GLN A 1 2.32 -8.11 -4.36
CA GLN A 1 3.02 -6.98 -5.02
C GLN A 1 4.36 -7.34 -5.68
N ALA A 2 5.51 -7.33 -5.00
CA ALA A 2 6.80 -7.36 -5.73
C ALA A 2 7.03 -8.65 -6.54
N PHE A 3 6.71 -9.81 -5.95
CA PHE A 3 6.77 -11.11 -6.63
C PHE A 3 5.78 -11.20 -7.81
N GLU A 4 4.55 -10.73 -7.58
CA GLU A 4 3.49 -10.67 -8.59
C GLU A 4 3.84 -9.77 -9.79
N TYR A 5 4.53 -8.65 -9.58
CA TYR A 5 4.99 -7.79 -10.67
C TYR A 5 6.11 -8.44 -11.48
N TYR A 6 7.00 -9.17 -10.81
CA TYR A 6 8.02 -9.95 -11.51
C TYR A 6 7.37 -11.02 -12.39
N GLU A 7 6.39 -11.75 -11.87
CA GLU A 7 5.71 -12.81 -12.61
C GLU A 7 4.86 -12.27 -13.77
N ALA A 8 4.14 -11.16 -13.56
CA ALA A 8 3.38 -10.47 -14.60
C ALA A 8 4.26 -9.96 -15.75
N TYR A 9 5.43 -9.39 -15.43
CA TYR A 9 6.34 -8.84 -16.42
C TYR A 9 7.17 -9.92 -17.13
N ALA A 10 7.71 -10.88 -16.39
CA ALA A 10 8.64 -11.88 -16.89
C ALA A 10 7.96 -13.09 -17.55
N HIS A 11 6.77 -13.48 -17.08
CA HIS A 11 6.11 -14.71 -17.53
C HIS A 11 4.78 -14.48 -18.27
N LEU A 12 4.04 -13.40 -17.95
CA LEU A 12 2.74 -13.14 -18.57
C LEU A 12 2.79 -12.10 -19.71
N GLY A 13 3.94 -11.46 -19.95
CA GLY A 13 4.07 -10.39 -20.96
C GLY A 13 3.18 -9.17 -20.68
N LEU A 14 2.67 -9.05 -19.46
CA LEU A 14 1.90 -7.92 -18.98
C LEU A 14 2.89 -6.82 -18.59
N THR A 15 2.96 -5.83 -19.45
CA THR A 15 3.76 -4.62 -19.29
C THR A 15 2.82 -3.42 -19.19
N LEU A 16 3.35 -2.27 -18.79
CA LEU A 16 2.62 -1.00 -18.84
C LEU A 16 2.08 -0.67 -20.25
N ASN A 17 2.64 -1.27 -21.31
CA ASN A 17 2.23 -1.08 -22.70
C ASN A 17 1.33 -2.19 -23.26
N SER A 18 0.98 -3.22 -22.47
CA SER A 18 0.20 -4.36 -22.96
C SER A 18 -1.31 -4.07 -23.08
N GLY A 19 -1.70 -2.79 -23.16
CA GLY A 19 -3.08 -2.31 -23.31
C GLY A 19 -3.65 -1.59 -22.07
N ILE A 20 -4.93 -1.20 -22.16
CA ILE A 20 -5.64 -0.44 -21.11
C ILE A 20 -5.69 -1.22 -19.79
N PHE A 21 -5.85 -2.55 -19.87
CA PHE A 21 -5.90 -3.42 -18.69
C PHE A 21 -4.55 -3.46 -17.95
N GLY A 22 -3.44 -3.76 -18.65
CA GLY A 22 -2.11 -3.83 -18.04
C GLY A 22 -1.66 -2.49 -17.44
N SER A 23 -1.84 -1.39 -18.19
CA SER A 23 -1.51 -0.04 -17.70
C SER A 23 -2.32 0.37 -16.46
N THR A 24 -3.63 0.09 -16.43
CA THR A 24 -4.51 0.44 -15.31
C THR A 24 -4.25 -0.44 -14.09
N PHE A 25 -4.00 -1.74 -14.30
CA PHE A 25 -3.62 -2.67 -13.23
C PHE A 25 -2.36 -2.19 -12.51
N PHE A 26 -1.24 -2.03 -13.23
CA PHE A 26 0.04 -1.62 -12.63
C PHE A 26 -0.02 -0.23 -12.01
N MET A 27 -0.80 0.70 -12.59
CA MET A 27 -0.96 2.03 -12.01
C MET A 27 -1.71 1.96 -10.67
N LEU A 28 -2.86 1.28 -10.62
CA LEU A 28 -3.69 1.20 -9.40
C LEU A 28 -3.00 0.40 -8.30
N THR A 29 -2.52 -0.81 -8.61
CA THR A 29 -1.86 -1.66 -7.60
C THR A 29 -0.47 -1.14 -7.23
N GLY A 30 0.22 -0.48 -8.17
CA GLY A 30 1.57 0.07 -7.99
C GLY A 30 1.57 1.32 -7.14
N PHE A 31 0.68 2.26 -7.44
CA PHE A 31 0.48 3.46 -6.62
C PHE A 31 0.03 3.08 -5.20
N HIS A 32 -0.84 2.08 -5.07
CA HIS A 32 -1.22 1.54 -3.78
C HIS A 32 -0.03 0.93 -3.02
N GLY A 33 0.80 0.11 -3.69
CA GLY A 33 2.02 -0.43 -3.10
C GLY A 33 3.00 0.64 -2.61
N ALA A 34 3.07 1.78 -3.29
CA ALA A 34 3.84 2.94 -2.82
C ALA A 34 3.28 3.51 -1.50
N HIS A 35 1.96 3.64 -1.37
CA HIS A 35 1.31 4.10 -0.14
C HIS A 35 1.56 3.14 1.04
N VAL A 36 1.47 1.82 0.81
CA VAL A 36 1.81 0.80 1.83
C VAL A 36 3.25 0.96 2.30
N THR A 37 4.19 1.19 1.37
CA THR A 37 5.61 1.40 1.72
C THR A 37 5.79 2.64 2.59
N ILE A 38 5.17 3.76 2.21
CA ILE A 38 5.21 5.01 2.98
C ILE A 38 4.60 4.81 4.38
N GLY A 39 3.44 4.17 4.47
CA GLY A 39 2.79 3.85 5.73
C GLY A 39 3.67 2.96 6.63
N THR A 40 4.40 2.02 6.04
CA THR A 40 5.27 1.10 6.79
C THR A 40 6.43 1.87 7.40
N ILE A 41 7.04 2.77 6.63
CA ILE A 41 8.10 3.67 7.11
C ILE A 41 7.56 4.55 8.24
N MET A 42 6.37 5.13 8.11
CA MET A 42 5.75 5.94 9.16
C MET A 42 5.57 5.14 10.45
N LEU A 43 5.05 3.92 10.37
CA LEU A 43 4.86 3.05 11.54
C LEU A 43 6.19 2.61 12.16
N ILE A 44 7.22 2.30 11.37
CA ILE A 44 8.57 1.98 11.88
C ILE A 44 9.15 3.17 12.65
N VAL A 45 9.01 4.39 12.11
CA VAL A 45 9.46 5.61 12.81
C VAL A 45 8.69 5.82 14.10
N MET A 46 7.36 5.63 14.09
CA MET A 46 6.55 5.73 15.30
C MET A 46 6.92 4.67 16.35
N LEU A 47 7.17 3.42 15.94
CA LEU A 47 7.64 2.36 16.81
C LEU A 47 8.99 2.74 17.47
N GLY A 48 9.94 3.24 16.68
CA GLY A 48 11.23 3.71 17.19
C GLY A 48 11.08 4.87 18.19
N ARG A 49 10.14 5.80 17.97
CA ARG A 49 9.82 6.89 18.91
C ARG A 49 9.15 6.37 20.18
N ALA A 50 8.28 5.36 20.07
CA ALA A 50 7.61 4.75 21.21
C ALA A 50 8.60 4.02 22.12
N MET A 51 9.54 3.26 21.55
CA MET A 51 10.59 2.58 22.31
C MET A 51 11.51 3.56 23.06
N LYS A 52 11.71 4.78 22.53
CA LYS A 52 12.47 5.85 23.19
C LYS A 52 11.65 6.64 24.23
N GLY A 53 10.38 6.29 24.45
CA GLY A 53 9.50 6.95 25.43
C GLY A 53 9.05 8.35 25.02
N HIS A 54 9.06 8.67 23.71
CA HIS A 54 8.71 10.01 23.21
C HIS A 54 7.20 10.32 23.20
N PHE A 55 6.35 9.40 23.68
CA PHE A 55 4.89 9.59 23.73
C PHE A 55 4.42 9.70 25.18
N THR A 56 3.54 10.67 25.42
CA THR A 56 2.83 10.82 26.70
C THR A 56 1.36 10.43 26.50
N LYS A 57 0.66 10.00 27.55
CA LYS A 57 -0.75 9.54 27.45
C LYS A 57 -1.70 10.59 26.85
N THR A 58 -1.32 11.86 26.89
CA THR A 58 -2.11 13.00 26.44
C THR A 58 -1.70 13.52 25.06
N ASP A 59 -0.55 13.10 24.53
CA ASP A 59 0.01 13.67 23.30
C ASP A 59 0.61 12.57 22.40
N CYS A 60 -0.28 11.78 21.81
CA CYS A 60 0.01 10.67 20.88
C CYS A 60 -0.42 10.99 19.44
N PHE A 61 -0.71 12.25 19.11
CA PHE A 61 -1.33 12.61 17.83
C PHE A 61 -0.56 12.09 16.61
N GLY A 62 0.78 12.15 16.63
CA GLY A 62 1.61 11.63 15.53
C GLY A 62 1.49 10.12 15.31
N PHE A 63 1.30 9.36 16.39
CA PHE A 63 1.04 7.91 16.31
C PHE A 63 -0.38 7.64 15.80
N GLU A 64 -1.37 8.38 16.31
CA GLU A 64 -2.76 8.24 15.88
C GLU A 64 -2.94 8.58 14.40
N ALA A 65 -2.34 9.67 13.92
CA ALA A 65 -2.36 10.03 12.51
C ALA A 65 -1.72 8.96 11.61
N ALA A 66 -0.60 8.36 12.05
CA ALA A 66 0.04 7.27 11.31
C ALA A 66 -0.84 6.00 11.27
N ALA A 67 -1.53 5.69 12.37
CA ALA A 67 -2.48 4.58 12.44
C ALA A 67 -3.69 4.81 11.51
N TRP A 68 -4.26 6.02 11.50
CA TRP A 68 -5.34 6.38 10.58
C TRP A 68 -4.91 6.31 9.11
N TYR A 69 -3.69 6.77 8.80
CA TYR A 69 -3.13 6.62 7.46
C TYR A 69 -3.04 5.15 7.05
N TRP A 70 -2.55 4.29 7.95
CA TRP A 70 -2.45 2.84 7.67
C TRP A 70 -3.82 2.21 7.43
N HIS A 71 -4.80 2.49 8.27
CA HIS A 71 -6.17 1.99 8.10
C HIS A 71 -6.84 2.49 6.82
N PHE A 72 -6.62 3.76 6.45
CA PHE A 72 -7.11 4.29 5.19
C PHE A 72 -6.54 3.53 3.99
N VAL A 73 -5.22 3.29 3.99
CA VAL A 73 -4.57 2.49 2.95
C VAL A 73 -5.17 1.08 2.91
N ASP A 74 -5.35 0.41 4.04
CA ASP A 74 -5.96 -0.93 4.10
C ASP A 74 -7.38 -0.98 3.49
N VAL A 75 -8.23 0.00 3.79
CA VAL A 75 -9.59 0.10 3.21
C VAL A 75 -9.54 0.27 1.69
N VAL A 76 -8.62 1.10 1.17
CA VAL A 76 -8.42 1.25 -0.28
C VAL A 76 -7.96 -0.06 -0.91
N TRP A 77 -7.15 -0.85 -0.21
CA TRP A 77 -6.72 -2.16 -0.69
C TRP A 77 -7.88 -3.14 -0.82
N LEU A 78 -8.76 -3.21 0.17
CA LEU A 78 -9.95 -4.08 0.11
C LEU A 78 -10.83 -3.75 -1.10
N LEU A 79 -11.00 -2.44 -1.40
CA LEU A 79 -11.74 -2.00 -2.58
C LEU A 79 -11.04 -2.39 -3.89
N LEU A 80 -9.72 -2.15 -3.99
CA LEU A 80 -8.94 -2.55 -5.16
C LEU A 80 -8.95 -4.07 -5.36
N PHE A 81 -8.88 -4.84 -4.27
CA PHE A 81 -8.90 -6.30 -4.32
C PHE A 81 -10.21 -6.81 -4.94
N VAL A 82 -11.35 -6.28 -4.49
CA VAL A 82 -12.66 -6.63 -5.06
C VAL A 82 -12.76 -6.22 -6.52
N LEU A 83 -12.36 -5.00 -6.87
CA LEU A 83 -12.48 -4.50 -8.24
C LEU A 83 -11.57 -5.22 -9.24
N VAL A 84 -10.32 -5.50 -8.86
CA VAL A 84 -9.31 -6.04 -9.77
C VAL A 84 -9.33 -7.56 -9.82
N TYR A 85 -9.45 -8.24 -8.67
CA TYR A 85 -9.32 -9.71 -8.61
C TYR A 85 -10.66 -10.43 -8.58
N VAL A 86 -11.72 -9.81 -8.04
CA VAL A 86 -13.04 -10.47 -7.92
C VAL A 86 -13.98 -10.07 -9.06
N MET A 87 -14.00 -8.80 -9.43
CA MET A 87 -14.83 -8.28 -10.53
C MET A 87 -14.11 -8.11 -11.85
N GLY A 88 -12.80 -8.39 -11.91
CA GLY A 88 -11.99 -8.25 -13.11
C GLY A 88 -12.45 -9.18 -14.23
N THR A 89 -13.30 -8.67 -15.12
CA THR A 89 -13.55 -9.13 -16.49
C THR A 89 -12.47 -8.64 -17.43
#